data_AF-A0A3D4S1D5-F1
#
_entry.id   AF-A0A3D4S1D5-F1
#
_cell.length_a   1.000
_cell.length_b   1.000
_cell.length_c   1.000
_cell.angle_alpha   90.00
_cell.angle_beta   90.00
_cell.angle_gamma   90.00
#
_symmetry.space_group_name_H-M   'P 1'
#
loop_
_entity.id
_entity.type
_entity.pdbx_description
1 polymer ?
#
loop_
_entity_poly.entity_id
_entity_poly.type
_entity_poly.pdbx_seq_one_letter_code
_entity_poly.pdbx_strand_id
1 'polypeptide(L)'
;MTDKGFTQIELAVLGKLLDRSDSLSSALREQVQYCHVKKRESTDAGFFTELDVPRSVVRRACDAGEKLTLGDVEADIKGLKNGAGFVLFVSNGYLDMLEGFTYGEPWPEGQISNFKLYHREPGNSGGSENTNSTDIGS
;
A
#
# COMPACT_ATOMS: atom_id res chain seq x y z
N MET A 1 15.83 21.63 -0.02
CA MET A 1 15.10 20.43 -0.47
C MET A 1 13.63 20.79 -0.45
N THR A 2 12.94 20.67 -1.58
CA THR A 2 11.50 20.92 -1.64
C THR A 2 10.81 19.93 -0.70
N ASP A 3 9.93 20.43 0.17
CA ASP A 3 9.09 19.57 1.00
C ASP A 3 8.25 18.66 0.08
N LYS A 4 8.33 17.35 0.30
CA LYS A 4 7.60 16.35 -0.50
C LYS A 4 6.16 16.16 -0.01
N GLY A 5 5.78 16.75 1.13
CA GLY A 5 4.42 16.70 1.67
C GLY A 5 4.00 15.37 2.29
N PHE A 6 4.93 14.41 2.41
CA PHE A 6 4.66 13.14 3.06
C PHE A 6 4.66 13.27 4.59
N THR A 7 3.74 12.55 5.22
CA THR A 7 3.77 12.28 6.65
C THR A 7 4.79 11.19 6.97
N GLN A 8 5.12 11.06 8.26
CA GLN A 8 6.05 10.03 8.75
C GLN A 8 5.56 8.61 8.42
N ILE A 9 4.26 8.33 8.59
CA ILE A 9 3.70 7.01 8.34
C ILE A 9 3.70 6.67 6.84
N GLU A 10 3.38 7.62 5.95
CA GLU A 10 3.40 7.37 4.51
C GLU A 10 4.80 7.01 4.01
N LEU A 11 5.84 7.74 4.43
CA LEU A 11 7.22 7.41 4.06
C LEU A 11 7.65 6.05 4.62
N ALA A 12 7.28 5.75 5.87
CA ALA A 12 7.62 4.46 6.48
C ALA A 12 6.92 3.30 5.75
N VAL A 13 5.65 3.48 5.39
CA VAL A 13 4.86 2.49 4.64
C VAL A 13 5.40 2.28 3.24
N LEU A 14 5.74 3.35 2.50
CA LEU A 14 6.38 3.24 1.19
C LEU A 14 7.72 2.50 1.29
N GLY A 15 8.51 2.81 2.32
CA GLY A 15 9.76 2.09 2.60
C GLY A 15 9.52 0.59 2.80
N LYS A 16 8.53 0.23 3.62
CA LYS A 16 8.20 -1.17 3.94
C LYS A 16 7.61 -1.92 2.74
N LEU A 17 6.69 -1.32 2.00
CA LEU A 17 6.06 -1.91 0.81
C LEU A 17 7.08 -2.19 -0.30
N LEU A 18 8.20 -1.47 -0.31
CA LEU A 18 9.26 -1.60 -1.32
C LEU A 18 10.55 -2.24 -0.76
N ASP A 19 10.48 -2.82 0.43
CA ASP A 19 11.60 -3.48 1.12
C ASP A 19 11.86 -4.89 0.55
N ARG A 20 12.04 -4.97 -0.77
CA ARG A 20 12.39 -6.21 -1.47
C ARG A 20 13.57 -5.97 -2.40
N SER A 21 14.38 -7.02 -2.54
CA SER A 21 15.57 -7.05 -3.40
C SER A 21 15.22 -7.50 -4.83
N ASP A 22 14.19 -6.89 -5.43
CA ASP A 22 13.78 -7.13 -6.81
C ASP A 22 13.82 -5.83 -7.64
N SER A 23 13.82 -5.99 -8.97
CA SER A 23 13.94 -4.87 -9.91
C SER A 23 12.75 -3.91 -9.85
N LEU A 24 11.55 -4.44 -9.59
CA LEU A 24 10.30 -3.68 -9.42
C LEU A 24 10.43 -2.71 -8.25
N SER A 25 10.73 -3.24 -7.06
CA SER A 25 10.85 -2.49 -5.82
C SER A 25 12.01 -1.49 -5.88
N SER A 26 13.11 -1.86 -6.55
CA SER A 26 14.23 -0.94 -6.78
C SER A 26 13.82 0.27 -7.63
N ALA A 27 13.11 0.05 -8.75
CA ALA A 27 12.64 1.14 -9.61
C ALA A 27 11.65 2.06 -8.89
N LEU A 28 10.73 1.50 -8.13
CA LEU A 28 9.75 2.28 -7.36
C LEU A 28 10.41 3.06 -6.21
N ARG A 29 11.44 2.52 -5.54
CA ARG A 29 12.21 3.24 -4.51
C ARG A 29 12.92 4.46 -5.06
N GLU A 30 13.43 4.40 -6.28
CA GLU A 30 14.02 5.55 -6.96
C GLU A 30 12.96 6.65 -7.18
N GLN A 31 11.74 6.28 -7.58
CA GLN A 31 10.66 7.24 -7.74
C GLN A 31 10.29 7.96 -6.45
N VAL A 32 10.29 7.28 -5.30
CA VAL A 32 10.06 7.93 -3.97
C VAL A 32 11.07 9.06 -3.70
N GLN A 33 12.27 9.02 -4.28
CA GLN A 33 13.27 10.08 -4.13
C GLN A 33 12.88 11.39 -4.81
N TYR A 34 12.00 11.35 -5.80
CA TYR A 34 11.57 12.52 -6.59
C TYR A 34 10.06 12.78 -6.53
N CYS A 35 9.31 11.82 -6.01
CA CYS A 35 7.87 11.92 -5.80
C CYS A 35 7.53 12.97 -4.75
N HIS A 36 6.37 13.61 -4.93
CA HIS A 36 5.73 14.43 -3.90
C HIS A 36 4.25 14.08 -3.78
N VAL A 37 3.65 14.46 -2.66
CA VAL A 37 2.21 14.37 -2.44
C VAL A 37 1.53 15.45 -3.25
N LYS A 38 0.66 15.03 -4.16
CA LYS A 38 -0.15 15.92 -4.99
C LYS A 38 -1.42 16.36 -4.26
N LYS A 39 -2.11 15.40 -3.65
CA LYS A 39 -3.36 15.61 -2.91
C LYS A 39 -3.49 14.52 -1.84
N ARG A 40 -4.12 14.87 -0.72
CA ARG A 40 -4.58 13.91 0.27
C ARG A 40 -6.07 14.06 0.49
N GLU A 41 -6.77 12.94 0.58
CA GLU A 41 -8.18 12.84 0.90
C GLU A 41 -8.33 11.94 2.12
N SER A 42 -8.84 12.49 3.22
CA SER A 42 -9.10 11.75 4.45
C SER A 42 -10.57 11.36 4.52
N THR A 43 -10.82 10.14 4.98
CA THR A 43 -12.14 9.61 5.28
C THR A 43 -12.18 9.17 6.74
N ASP A 44 -13.36 8.77 7.22
CA ASP A 44 -13.47 8.19 8.56
C ASP A 44 -12.66 6.89 8.68
N ALA A 45 -12.57 6.08 7.61
CA ALA A 45 -11.91 4.78 7.65
C ALA A 45 -10.43 4.81 7.21
N GLY A 46 -9.88 5.97 6.84
CA GLY A 46 -8.54 6.02 6.28
C GLY A 46 -8.22 7.24 5.44
N PHE A 47 -7.30 7.08 4.49
CA PHE A 47 -6.89 8.14 3.58
C PHE A 47 -6.46 7.62 2.21
N PHE A 48 -6.50 8.52 1.23
CA PHE A 48 -5.91 8.36 -0.09
C PHE A 48 -4.91 9.50 -0.32
N THR A 49 -3.69 9.14 -0.71
CA THR A 49 -2.63 10.08 -1.03
C THR A 49 -2.24 9.91 -2.49
N GLU A 50 -2.68 10.85 -3.33
CA GLU A 50 -2.25 10.94 -4.73
C GLU A 50 -0.79 11.38 -4.80
N LEU A 51 -0.03 10.68 -5.62
CA LEU A 51 1.40 10.85 -5.80
C LEU A 51 1.68 11.46 -7.18
N ASP A 52 2.58 12.42 -7.24
CA ASP A 52 3.10 12.93 -8.50
C ASP A 52 4.59 12.61 -8.64
N VAL A 53 4.90 11.80 -9.65
CA VAL A 53 6.26 11.42 -10.03
C VAL A 53 6.64 12.17 -11.30
N PRO A 54 7.67 13.03 -11.27
CA PRO A 54 8.13 13.72 -12.47
C PRO A 54 8.46 12.72 -13.58
N ARG A 55 7.97 12.99 -14.81
CA ARG A 55 8.19 12.10 -15.98
C ARG A 55 9.65 12.00 -16.44
N SER A 56 10.53 12.84 -15.88
CA SER A 56 11.98 12.74 -16.06
C SER A 56 12.61 11.57 -15.27
N VAL A 57 11.89 11.01 -14.30
CA VAL A 57 12.34 9.88 -13.48
C VAL A 57 12.12 8.57 -14.25
N VAL A 58 13.01 7.60 -14.04
CA VAL A 58 12.93 6.29 -14.67
C VAL A 58 11.59 5.61 -14.34
N ARG A 59 10.85 5.27 -15.40
CA ARG A 59 9.65 4.44 -15.33
C ARG A 59 10.06 2.98 -15.15
N ARG A 60 9.35 2.25 -14.31
CA ARG A 60 9.41 0.79 -14.28
C ARG A 60 8.99 0.22 -15.64
N ALA A 61 9.72 -0.76 -16.17
CA ALA A 61 9.35 -1.41 -17.42
C ALA A 61 8.00 -2.13 -17.27
N CYS A 62 7.01 -1.76 -18.07
CA CYS A 62 5.65 -2.28 -18.02
C CYS A 62 4.95 -2.07 -19.37
N ASP A 63 3.89 -2.82 -19.59
CA ASP A 63 3.00 -2.63 -20.72
C ASP A 63 2.16 -1.35 -20.56
N ALA A 64 1.70 -0.81 -21.68
CA ALA A 64 0.80 0.34 -21.67
C ALA A 64 -0.54 -0.04 -21.02
N GLY A 65 -1.00 0.78 -20.08
CA GLY A 65 -2.22 0.54 -19.31
C GLY A 65 -2.07 -0.41 -18.13
N GLU A 66 -0.86 -0.92 -17.85
CA GLU A 66 -0.64 -1.81 -16.72
C GLU A 66 -0.96 -1.12 -15.38
N LYS A 67 -1.69 -1.82 -14.51
CA LYS A 67 -1.95 -1.45 -13.12
C LYS A 67 -1.47 -2.56 -12.20
N LEU A 68 -0.78 -2.18 -11.15
CA LEU A 68 -0.24 -3.07 -10.12
C LEU A 68 -0.60 -2.53 -8.73
N THR A 69 -0.87 -3.42 -7.79
CA THR A 69 -1.05 -3.08 -6.38
C THR A 69 -0.07 -3.87 -5.50
N LEU A 70 0.45 -3.21 -4.47
CA LEU A 70 1.22 -3.83 -3.39
C LEU A 70 0.45 -3.60 -2.09
N GLY A 71 -0.02 -4.66 -1.44
CA GLY A 71 -0.98 -4.59 -0.34
C GLY A 71 -0.71 -5.53 0.83
N ASP A 72 0.55 -5.85 1.07
CA ASP A 72 1.00 -6.83 2.06
C ASP A 72 1.63 -6.19 3.30
N VAL A 73 1.44 -4.88 3.52
CA VAL A 73 1.92 -4.16 4.71
C VAL A 73 0.76 -3.75 5.59
N GLU A 74 0.93 -3.99 6.88
CA GLU A 74 0.01 -3.59 7.94
C GLU A 74 0.76 -2.82 9.03
N ALA A 75 -0.02 -2.17 9.91
CA ALA A 75 0.49 -1.45 11.06
C ALA A 75 -0.35 -1.66 12.31
N ASP A 76 0.35 -1.88 13.43
CA ASP A 76 -0.21 -1.56 14.74
C ASP A 76 -0.06 -0.05 14.93
N ILE A 77 -1.17 0.68 15.05
CA ILE A 77 -1.16 2.14 15.28
C ILE A 77 -1.76 2.42 16.66
N LYS A 78 -1.09 3.24 17.46
CA LYS A 78 -1.63 3.65 18.76
C LYS A 78 -2.99 4.33 18.57
N GLY A 79 -4.02 3.79 19.21
CA GLY A 79 -5.40 4.27 19.11
C GLY A 79 -6.28 3.39 18.24
N LEU A 80 -5.70 2.49 17.44
CA LEU A 80 -6.44 1.46 16.71
C LEU A 80 -6.43 0.13 17.45
N LYS A 81 -7.57 -0.55 17.46
CA LYS A 81 -7.74 -1.88 18.07
C LYS A 81 -7.31 -3.00 17.12
N ASN A 82 -7.67 -2.87 15.84
CA ASN A 82 -7.48 -3.89 14.82
C ASN A 82 -6.31 -3.54 13.87
N GLY A 83 -5.63 -2.41 14.11
CA GLY A 83 -4.55 -1.91 13.26
C GLY A 83 -5.05 -1.29 11.95
N ALA A 84 -4.12 -1.15 11.01
CA ALA A 84 -4.35 -0.57 9.69
C ALA A 84 -3.66 -1.38 8.58
N GLY A 85 -4.24 -1.38 7.39
CA GLY A 85 -3.65 -1.90 6.17
C GLY A 85 -3.28 -0.79 5.19
N PHE A 86 -2.39 -1.09 4.26
CA PHE A 86 -1.94 -0.14 3.24
C PHE A 86 -1.86 -0.78 1.88
N VAL A 87 -2.25 -0.03 0.84
CA VAL A 87 -2.12 -0.44 -0.56
C VAL A 87 -1.46 0.66 -1.36
N LEU A 88 -0.36 0.32 -2.03
CA LEU A 88 0.29 1.18 -3.01
C LEU A 88 -0.19 0.78 -4.41
N PHE A 89 -0.76 1.75 -5.12
CA PHE A 89 -1.15 1.65 -6.51
C PHE A 89 -0.04 2.17 -7.41
N VAL A 90 0.28 1.41 -8.44
CA VAL A 90 1.25 1.73 -9.49
C VAL A 90 0.53 1.68 -10.83
N SER A 91 0.65 2.75 -11.61
CA SER A 91 -0.04 2.90 -12.89
C SER A 91 0.97 3.26 -13.98
N ASN A 92 0.99 2.49 -15.06
CA ASN A 92 1.94 2.65 -16.16
C ASN A 92 3.40 2.74 -15.68
N GLY A 93 3.75 1.95 -14.66
CA GLY A 93 5.11 1.90 -14.10
C GLY A 93 5.53 3.13 -13.27
N TYR A 94 4.56 3.96 -12.84
CA TYR A 94 4.77 5.07 -11.91
C TYR A 94 3.97 4.88 -10.62
N LEU A 95 4.50 5.36 -9.49
CA LEU A 95 3.73 5.53 -8.26
C LEU A 95 2.51 6.42 -8.55
N ASP A 96 1.33 5.99 -8.12
CA ASP A 96 0.06 6.67 -8.42
C ASP A 96 -0.65 7.12 -7.14
N MET A 97 -0.89 6.18 -6.21
CA MET A 97 -1.64 6.46 -5.00
C MET A 97 -1.22 5.54 -3.86
N LEU A 98 -1.14 6.08 -2.64
CA LEU A 98 -1.07 5.29 -1.42
C LEU A 98 -2.40 5.39 -0.68
N GLU A 99 -3.01 4.25 -0.41
CA GLU A 99 -4.18 4.13 0.46
C GLU A 99 -3.76 3.57 1.82
N GLY A 100 -4.29 4.15 2.89
CA GLY A 100 -4.26 3.58 4.23
C GLY A 100 -5.68 3.42 4.75
N PHE A 101 -6.00 2.27 5.34
CA PHE A 101 -7.35 1.98 5.84
C PHE A 101 -7.31 1.25 7.17
N THR A 102 -8.35 1.40 7.97
CA THR A 102 -8.58 0.66 9.22
C THR A 102 -9.53 -0.52 9.02
N TYR A 103 -9.69 -1.35 10.05
CA TYR A 103 -10.62 -2.48 10.04
C TYR A 103 -11.82 -2.21 10.97
N GLY A 104 -12.83 -1.51 10.45
CA GLY A 104 -14.11 -1.30 11.15
C GLY A 104 -14.05 -0.31 12.31
N GLU A 105 -13.12 0.64 12.26
CA GLU A 105 -12.93 1.68 13.27
C GLU A 105 -12.45 3.00 12.63
N PRO A 106 -12.64 4.18 13.24
CA PRO A 106 -12.17 5.43 12.66
C PRO A 106 -10.64 5.51 12.58
N TRP A 107 -10.12 6.12 11.53
CA TRP A 107 -8.71 6.47 11.42
C TRP A 107 -8.34 7.49 12.51
N PRO A 108 -7.18 7.37 13.18
CA PRO A 108 -6.90 8.23 14.32
C PRO A 108 -6.69 9.68 13.88
N GLU A 109 -7.22 10.62 14.66
CA GLU A 109 -7.03 12.05 14.42
C GLU A 109 -5.59 12.50 14.72
N GLY A 110 -5.16 13.54 14.02
CA GLY A 110 -3.85 14.16 14.22
C GLY A 110 -2.69 13.40 13.59
N GLN A 111 -1.47 13.71 14.04
CA GLN A 111 -0.25 13.15 13.46
C GLN A 111 0.04 11.75 14.02
N ILE A 112 0.08 10.76 13.12
CA ILE A 112 0.46 9.39 13.45
C ILE A 112 1.97 9.30 13.62
N SER A 113 2.43 9.10 14.85
CA SER A 113 3.86 9.04 15.22
C SER A 113 4.26 7.77 15.99
N ASN A 114 3.29 7.01 16.49
CA ASN A 114 3.53 5.75 17.20
C ASN A 114 2.83 4.61 16.48
N PHE A 115 3.61 3.87 15.70
CA PHE A 115 3.16 2.75 14.91
C PHE A 115 4.28 1.72 14.74
N LYS A 116 3.90 0.48 14.44
CA LYS A 116 4.81 -0.61 14.09
C LYS A 116 4.35 -1.26 12.79
N LEU A 117 5.21 -1.23 11.76
CA LEU A 117 4.92 -1.83 10.46
C LEU A 117 5.39 -3.29 10.39
N TYR A 118 4.60 -4.13 9.73
CA TYR A 118 4.96 -5.53 9.46
C TYR A 118 4.37 -5.98 8.11
N HIS A 119 4.99 -7.02 7.52
CA HIS A 119 4.37 -7.68 6.38
C HIS A 119 3.29 -8.64 6.89
N ARG A 120 2.12 -8.63 6.25
CA ARG A 120 1.07 -9.61 6.53
C ARG A 120 1.63 -10.99 6.20
N GLU A 121 1.58 -11.91 7.16
CA GLU A 121 1.90 -13.30 6.88
C GLU A 121 0.90 -13.84 5.84
N PRO A 122 1.33 -14.63 4.85
CA PRO A 122 0.39 -15.29 3.95
C PRO A 122 -0.51 -16.18 4.80
N GLY A 123 -1.74 -15.72 5.04
CA GLY A 123 -2.73 -16.52 5.76
C GLY A 123 -2.92 -17.83 5.01
N ASN A 124 -2.90 -18.94 5.75
CA ASN A 124 -3.44 -20.22 5.27
C ASN A 124 -4.92 -19.96 4.95
N SER A 125 -5.20 -19.55 3.71
CA SER A 125 -6.54 -19.36 3.20
C SER A 125 -7.17 -20.74 3.15
N GLY A 126 -7.89 -21.09 4.22
CA GLY A 126 -8.89 -22.15 4.21
C GLY A 126 -9.92 -21.80 3.15
N GLY A 127 -9.60 -22.13 1.90
CA GLY A 127 -10.59 -22.27 0.86
C GLY A 127 -11.58 -23.30 1.38
N SER A 128 -12.84 -22.89 1.52
CA SER A 128 -13.94 -23.84 1.52
C SER A 128 -13.90 -24.54 0.17
N GLU A 129 -13.19 -25.67 0.11
CA GLU A 129 -13.42 -26.68 -0.90
C GLU A 129 -14.83 -27.20 -0.66
N ASN A 130 -15.79 -26.58 -1.35
CA ASN A 130 -17.11 -27.14 -1.52
C ASN A 130 -16.96 -28.33 -2.49
N THR A 131 -16.49 -29.47 -1.99
CA THR A 131 -16.63 -30.73 -2.73
C THR A 131 -18.09 -31.15 -2.61
N ASN A 132 -18.91 -30.72 -3.56
CA ASN A 132 -20.17 -31.40 -3.84
C ASN A 132 -19.83 -32.84 -4.20
N SER A 133 -20.08 -33.74 -3.26
CA SER A 133 -20.08 -35.18 -3.46
C SER A 133 -21.24 -35.52 -4.39
N THR A 134 -20.97 -35.66 -5.68
CA THR A 134 -21.93 -36.31 -6.60
C THR A 134 -21.81 -37.80 -6.36
N ASP A 135 -22.72 -38.29 -5.52
CA ASP A 135 -23.04 -39.70 -5.38
C ASP A 135 -23.66 -40.18 -6.71
N ILE A 136 -22.97 -41.05 -7.45
CA ILE A 136 -23.58 -41.85 -8.52
C ILE A 136 -23.34 -43.30 -8.13
N GLY A 137 -24.28 -43.82 -7.35
CA GLY A 137 -24.45 -45.25 -7.11
C GLY A 137 -24.84 -45.97 -8.39
N SER A 138 -24.30 -47.19 -8.51
CA SER A 138 -24.50 -48.16 -9.59
C SER A 138 -25.93 -48.73 -9.65
#